data_AF-A0A7S2EDS8-F1
#
_entry.id   AF-A0A7S2EDS8-F1
#
_cell.length_a   1.000
_cell.length_b   1.000
_cell.length_c   1.000
_cell.angle_alpha   90.00
_cell.angle_beta   90.00
_cell.angle_gamma   90.00
#
_symmetry.space_group_name_H-M   'P 1'
#
loop_
_entity.id
_entity.type
_entity.pdbx_description
1 polymer ?
#
loop_
_entity_poly.entity_id
_entity_poly.type
_entity_poly.pdbx_seq_one_letter_code
_entity_poly.pdbx_strand_id
1 'polypeptide(L)'
;RQGAFTYNFSGSSDLADVTLIKKQRKNVDDKLIEGVESKPIPDETVTIIDATFTSLFINWNPQAVKNLLLMQSTMMDFETDTLRQKTKKFRFSSLKELSKPNISDRENLSLASTAVTPSSSITIVHAKMESFQISLNSAKDDLQLFAITMARTAVDFNSTKGENENLLANITVGDVRMETPETTRKLSSYNTILGLAPNESSSLLTIKYGKGTTAVQSCTLDGIEKSKCEACAEILLSPMRFVYINAQALTLVEYVTEGVIGAMAASV
;
A
#
# COMPACT_ATOMS: atom_id res chain seq x y z
N ARG A 1 2.96 -7.83 -22.92
CA ARG A 1 2.34 -7.69 -21.58
C ARG A 1 2.22 -9.08 -20.98
N GLN A 2 3.12 -9.47 -20.07
CA GLN A 2 2.99 -10.72 -19.30
C GLN A 2 2.06 -10.44 -18.12
N GLY A 3 0.85 -11.01 -18.16
CA GLY A 3 -0.09 -11.01 -17.04
C GLY A 3 -0.14 -12.40 -16.43
N ALA A 4 -0.49 -12.45 -15.14
CA ALA A 4 -0.68 -13.68 -14.35
C ALA A 4 -1.79 -14.62 -14.89
N PHE A 5 -2.50 -14.23 -15.95
CA PHE A 5 -3.54 -15.02 -16.63
C PHE A 5 -3.10 -15.50 -18.03
N THR A 6 -1.81 -15.77 -18.22
CA THR A 6 -1.36 -16.52 -19.40
C THR A 6 -1.35 -18.00 -19.06
N TYR A 7 -1.81 -18.85 -19.99
CA TYR A 7 -1.98 -20.31 -19.82
C TYR A 7 -0.69 -21.05 -19.40
N ASN A 8 0.46 -20.38 -19.47
CA ASN A 8 1.79 -20.94 -19.23
C ASN A 8 2.55 -20.23 -18.10
N PHE A 9 1.88 -19.49 -17.20
CA PHE A 9 2.56 -18.86 -16.06
C PHE A 9 2.92 -19.92 -15.01
N SER A 10 4.22 -20.23 -14.89
CA SER A 10 4.79 -21.19 -13.95
C SER A 10 5.31 -20.53 -12.66
N GLY A 11 4.90 -19.30 -12.36
CA GLY A 11 5.25 -18.61 -11.11
C GLY A 11 4.35 -19.05 -9.96
N SER A 12 4.86 -18.93 -8.72
CA SER A 12 4.16 -19.30 -7.49
C SER A 12 2.69 -18.84 -7.50
N SER A 13 1.78 -19.75 -7.14
CA SER A 13 0.33 -19.53 -7.04
C SER A 13 -0.07 -18.54 -5.94
N ASP A 14 0.89 -18.09 -5.12
CA ASP A 14 0.62 -17.26 -3.96
C ASP A 14 0.64 -15.78 -4.36
N LEU A 15 -0.56 -15.20 -4.41
CA LEU A 15 -0.81 -13.77 -4.67
C LEU A 15 -0.11 -12.85 -3.65
N ALA A 16 0.15 -13.37 -2.46
CA ALA A 16 0.89 -12.72 -1.40
C ALA A 16 1.61 -13.76 -0.53
N ASP A 17 2.87 -13.51 -0.20
CA ASP A 17 3.61 -14.24 0.83
C ASP A 17 3.82 -13.30 2.01
N VAL A 18 3.28 -13.65 3.18
CA VAL A 18 3.37 -12.83 4.38
C VAL A 18 3.90 -13.68 5.52
N THR A 19 5.10 -13.35 5.99
CA THR A 19 5.72 -14.02 7.13
C THR A 19 5.81 -13.06 8.31
N LEU A 20 5.26 -13.49 9.45
CA LEU A 20 5.36 -12.81 10.72
C LEU A 20 6.26 -13.61 11.65
N ILE A 21 7.41 -13.04 12.01
CA ILE A 21 8.38 -13.67 12.90
C ILE A 21 8.49 -12.82 14.17
N LYS A 22 8.20 -13.42 15.32
CA LYS A 22 8.43 -12.80 16.62
C LYS A 22 9.52 -13.57 17.36
N LYS A 23 10.65 -12.92 17.63
CA LYS A 23 11.82 -13.52 18.29
C LYS A 23 12.30 -12.63 19.43
N GLN A 24 13.01 -13.22 20.38
CA GLN A 24 13.84 -12.46 21.32
C GLN A 24 15.17 -12.13 20.65
N ARG A 25 15.71 -10.92 20.87
CA ARG A 25 16.93 -10.42 20.20
C ARG A 25 18.15 -11.35 20.35
N LYS A 26 18.21 -12.15 21.43
CA LYS A 26 19.26 -13.16 21.66
C LYS A 26 19.38 -14.22 20.54
N ASN A 27 18.38 -14.37 19.69
CA ASN A 27 18.28 -15.40 18.65
C ASN A 27 18.17 -14.83 17.21
N VAL A 28 18.57 -13.58 16.98
CA VAL A 28 18.49 -12.91 15.68
C VAL A 28 19.89 -12.68 15.14
N ASP A 29 20.16 -13.07 13.89
CA ASP A 29 21.43 -12.79 13.20
C ASP A 29 21.59 -11.28 13.00
N ASP A 30 22.73 -10.72 13.41
CA ASP A 30 23.05 -9.28 13.36
C ASP A 30 22.96 -8.66 11.96
N LYS A 31 22.99 -9.48 10.89
CA LYS A 31 22.86 -9.03 9.49
C LYS A 31 21.45 -8.55 9.12
N LEU A 32 20.42 -8.93 9.88
CA LEU A 32 19.03 -8.46 9.68
C LEU A 32 18.76 -7.09 10.32
N ILE A 33 19.71 -6.58 11.11
CA ILE A 33 19.62 -5.31 11.84
C ILE A 33 20.69 -4.33 11.30
N GLU A 34 20.94 -4.34 9.99
CA GLU A 34 21.77 -3.29 9.38
C GLU A 34 21.01 -1.95 9.42
N GLY A 35 21.54 -0.99 10.18
CA GLY A 35 21.04 0.38 10.27
C GLY A 35 20.60 0.84 11.67
N VAL A 36 20.63 -0.03 12.69
CA VAL A 36 20.34 0.35 14.08
C VAL A 36 21.44 -0.18 15.00
N GLU A 37 22.53 0.58 15.13
CA GLU A 37 23.53 0.36 16.19
C GLU A 37 22.94 0.75 17.56
N SER A 38 22.02 -0.05 18.08
CA SER A 38 21.63 0.03 19.49
C SER A 38 22.34 -1.07 20.27
N LYS A 39 23.00 -0.71 21.38
CA LYS A 39 23.62 -1.66 22.31
C LYS A 39 22.60 -2.75 22.69
N PRO A 40 22.98 -4.03 22.69
CA PRO A 40 22.05 -5.12 22.95
C PRO A 40 21.50 -5.02 24.39
N ILE A 41 20.19 -4.79 24.52
CA ILE A 41 19.50 -4.84 25.80
C ILE A 41 18.99 -6.28 26.01
N PRO A 42 19.32 -6.94 27.12
CA PRO A 42 18.79 -8.26 27.44
C PRO A 42 17.30 -8.11 27.77
N ASP A 43 16.44 -8.45 26.81
CA ASP A 43 14.96 -8.65 26.87
C ASP A 43 14.18 -7.96 25.75
N GLU A 44 14.88 -7.46 24.73
CA GLU A 44 14.25 -6.84 23.57
C GLU A 44 13.50 -7.86 22.69
N THR A 45 12.24 -7.56 22.40
CA THR A 45 11.40 -8.36 21.49
C THR A 45 11.50 -7.80 20.08
N VAL A 46 11.80 -8.65 19.10
CA VAL A 46 11.91 -8.29 17.69
C VAL A 46 10.73 -8.90 16.94
N THR A 47 9.98 -8.05 16.24
CA THR A 47 8.89 -8.44 15.34
C THR A 47 9.30 -8.09 13.93
N ILE A 48 9.40 -9.10 13.06
CA ILE A 48 9.73 -8.95 11.64
C ILE A 48 8.48 -9.32 10.84
N ILE A 49 8.08 -8.44 9.94
CA ILE A 49 6.95 -8.60 9.02
C ILE A 49 7.52 -8.50 7.62
N ASP A 50 7.64 -9.64 6.92
CA ASP A 50 7.98 -9.64 5.51
C ASP A 50 6.71 -9.92 4.70
N ALA A 51 6.39 -9.05 3.76
CA ALA A 51 5.20 -9.15 2.92
C ALA A 51 5.59 -8.92 1.45
N THR A 52 5.43 -9.94 0.62
CA THR A 52 5.71 -9.86 -0.82
C THR A 52 4.44 -10.10 -1.61
N PHE A 53 4.05 -9.12 -2.41
CA PHE A 53 2.88 -9.17 -3.29
C PHE A 53 3.35 -9.25 -4.74
N THR A 54 2.95 -10.31 -5.44
CA THR A 54 3.37 -10.55 -6.82
C THR A 54 2.61 -9.68 -7.80
N SER A 55 1.28 -9.64 -7.71
CA SER A 55 0.50 -8.72 -8.52
C SER A 55 -0.93 -8.52 -8.00
N LEU A 56 -1.46 -7.31 -8.20
CA LEU A 56 -2.86 -7.00 -7.96
C LEU A 56 -3.45 -6.27 -9.17
N PHE A 57 -4.47 -6.87 -9.76
CA PHE A 57 -5.20 -6.33 -10.91
C PHE A 57 -6.64 -6.04 -10.51
N ILE A 58 -7.03 -4.77 -10.57
CA ILE A 58 -8.38 -4.32 -10.28
C ILE A 58 -9.03 -3.88 -11.58
N ASN A 59 -10.17 -4.47 -11.91
CA ASN A 59 -10.99 -4.00 -13.01
C ASN A 59 -12.15 -3.16 -12.46
N TRP A 60 -12.12 -1.86 -12.74
CA TRP A 60 -13.05 -0.90 -12.16
C TRP A 60 -14.07 -0.45 -13.19
N ASN A 61 -15.27 -1.03 -13.10
CA ASN A 61 -16.45 -0.50 -13.76
C ASN A 61 -17.30 0.25 -12.72
N PRO A 62 -17.57 1.56 -12.90
CA PRO A 62 -18.26 2.36 -11.90
C PRO A 62 -19.68 1.86 -11.59
N GLN A 63 -20.39 1.25 -12.54
CA GLN A 63 -21.72 0.67 -12.29
C GLN A 63 -21.62 -0.63 -11.50
N ALA A 64 -20.69 -1.50 -11.85
CA ALA A 64 -20.47 -2.76 -11.13
C ALA A 64 -20.05 -2.51 -9.68
N VAL A 65 -19.10 -1.58 -9.48
CA VAL A 65 -18.63 -1.21 -8.13
C VAL A 65 -19.74 -0.56 -7.32
N LYS A 66 -20.54 0.34 -7.91
CA LYS A 66 -21.70 0.92 -7.24
C LYS A 66 -22.66 -0.18 -6.74
N ASN A 67 -22.96 -1.16 -7.59
CA ASN A 67 -23.85 -2.27 -7.22
C ASN A 67 -23.25 -3.15 -6.12
N LEU A 68 -21.94 -3.41 -6.17
CA LEU A 68 -21.23 -4.17 -5.14
C LEU A 68 -21.25 -3.45 -3.80
N LEU A 69 -20.97 -2.14 -3.78
CA LEU A 69 -21.02 -1.33 -2.56
C LEU A 69 -22.44 -1.26 -1.98
N LEU A 70 -23.47 -1.16 -2.84
CA LEU A 70 -24.86 -1.26 -2.40
C LEU A 70 -25.17 -2.63 -1.77
N MET A 71 -24.77 -3.73 -2.42
CA MET A 71 -24.91 -5.08 -1.87
C MET A 71 -24.18 -5.25 -0.54
N GLN A 72 -22.95 -4.71 -0.42
CA GLN A 72 -22.19 -4.74 0.82
C GLN A 72 -22.92 -4.00 1.94
N SER A 73 -23.45 -2.80 1.68
CA SER A 73 -24.25 -2.07 2.66
C SER A 73 -25.49 -2.87 3.10
N THR A 74 -26.22 -3.46 2.15
CA THR A 74 -27.38 -4.32 2.46
C THR A 74 -27.00 -5.57 3.26
N MET A 75 -25.84 -6.17 3.01
CA MET A 75 -25.36 -7.33 3.75
C MET A 75 -24.93 -6.97 5.17
N MET A 76 -24.23 -5.84 5.35
CA MET A 76 -23.86 -5.32 6.67
C MET A 76 -25.10 -4.94 7.49
N ASP A 77 -26.10 -4.35 6.83
CA ASP A 77 -27.39 -4.03 7.46
C ASP A 77 -28.15 -5.31 7.86
N PHE A 78 -28.12 -6.35 7.01
CA PHE A 78 -28.71 -7.65 7.35
C PHE A 78 -27.98 -8.36 8.51
N GLU A 79 -26.65 -8.32 8.56
CA GLU A 79 -25.88 -8.91 9.65
C GLU A 79 -26.15 -8.19 10.98
N THR A 80 -26.20 -6.86 10.95
CA THR A 80 -26.53 -6.05 12.13
C THR A 80 -27.99 -6.25 12.59
N ASP A 81 -28.94 -6.40 11.67
CA ASP A 81 -30.34 -6.69 11.99
C ASP A 81 -30.54 -8.12 12.52
N THR A 82 -29.83 -9.11 11.99
CA THR A 82 -29.88 -10.50 12.50
C THR A 82 -29.21 -10.65 13.86
N LEU A 83 -28.11 -9.93 14.14
CA LEU A 83 -27.50 -9.83 15.47
C LEU A 83 -28.43 -9.11 16.47
N ARG A 84 -29.14 -8.07 16.04
CA ARG A 84 -30.15 -7.36 16.87
C ARG A 84 -31.42 -8.18 17.11
N GLN A 85 -31.83 -9.03 16.17
CA GLN A 85 -32.98 -9.91 16.36
C GLN A 85 -32.65 -11.13 17.25
N LYS A 86 -31.43 -11.71 17.15
CA LYS A 86 -30.98 -12.79 18.04
C LYS A 86 -30.88 -12.34 19.51
N THR A 87 -30.58 -11.07 19.78
CA THR A 87 -30.56 -10.52 21.14
C THR A 87 -31.95 -10.18 21.71
N LYS A 88 -33.02 -10.17 20.89
CA LYS A 88 -34.40 -9.85 21.34
C LYS A 88 -35.37 -11.05 21.37
N LYS A 89 -34.95 -12.25 20.96
CA LYS A 89 -35.83 -13.45 20.87
C LYS A 89 -35.29 -14.73 21.50
N PHE A 90 -34.52 -14.65 22.60
CA PHE A 90 -34.33 -15.80 23.50
C PHE A 90 -34.87 -15.49 24.90
N ARG A 91 -36.21 -15.38 25.00
CA ARG A 91 -36.94 -15.70 26.23
C ARG A 91 -37.48 -17.11 26.08
N PHE A 92 -36.74 -18.10 26.58
CA PHE A 92 -37.36 -19.37 26.97
C PHE A 92 -37.79 -19.23 28.43
N SER A 93 -39.10 -19.20 28.61
CA SER A 93 -39.80 -19.44 29.87
C SER A 93 -39.55 -20.86 30.37
N SER A 94 -39.28 -20.96 31.67
CA SER A 94 -39.62 -22.07 32.58
C SER A 94 -39.18 -23.49 32.20
N LEU A 95 -38.10 -23.94 32.85
CA LEU A 95 -38.06 -25.28 33.44
C LEU A 95 -37.61 -25.12 34.89
N LYS A 96 -38.53 -25.41 35.80
CA LYS A 96 -38.30 -25.45 37.24
C LYS A 96 -37.61 -26.76 37.63
N GLU A 97 -36.62 -26.59 38.49
CA GLU A 97 -36.31 -27.37 39.70
C GLU A 97 -35.53 -28.69 39.66
N LEU A 98 -34.75 -28.81 40.74
CA LEU A 98 -33.82 -29.84 41.22
C LEU A 98 -32.45 -29.87 40.49
N SER A 99 -31.31 -29.58 41.11
CA SER A 99 -30.94 -29.61 42.53
C SER A 99 -29.58 -28.90 42.73
N LYS A 100 -29.42 -28.18 43.85
CA LYS A 100 -28.11 -27.74 44.38
C LYS A 100 -27.47 -28.94 45.11
N PRO A 101 -26.12 -29.04 45.15
CA PRO A 101 -25.41 -28.41 46.25
C PRO A 101 -24.16 -27.62 45.85
N ASN A 102 -23.81 -26.71 46.76
CA ASN A 102 -22.58 -25.92 46.84
C ASN A 102 -21.33 -26.76 46.60
N ILE A 103 -20.29 -26.15 46.04
CA ILE A 103 -18.95 -26.07 46.65
C ILE A 103 -18.23 -24.88 46.00
N SER A 104 -17.70 -24.05 46.89
CA SER A 104 -16.69 -23.02 46.66
C SER A 104 -15.55 -23.51 45.78
N ASP A 105 -15.19 -22.75 44.76
CA ASP A 105 -13.80 -22.43 44.42
C ASP A 105 -13.79 -21.24 43.47
N ARG A 106 -13.73 -20.07 44.09
CA ARG A 106 -13.49 -18.79 43.46
C ARG A 106 -11.98 -18.61 43.40
N GLU A 107 -11.33 -19.31 42.48
CA GLU A 107 -9.94 -19.02 42.16
C GLU A 107 -9.90 -17.69 41.39
N ASN A 108 -9.37 -16.72 42.11
CA ASN A 108 -9.06 -15.39 41.64
C ASN A 108 -8.00 -15.49 40.53
N LEU A 109 -8.40 -15.37 39.27
CA LEU A 109 -7.54 -14.80 38.24
C LEU A 109 -7.47 -13.28 38.49
N SER A 110 -6.84 -12.90 39.60
CA SER A 110 -6.26 -11.58 39.74
C SER A 110 -5.12 -11.52 38.73
N LEU A 111 -5.39 -10.89 37.58
CA LEU A 111 -4.37 -10.28 36.75
C LEU A 111 -3.57 -9.35 37.67
N ALA A 112 -2.50 -9.88 38.25
CA ALA A 112 -1.44 -9.08 38.82
C ALA A 112 -0.93 -8.21 37.68
N SER A 113 -1.37 -6.95 37.68
CA SER A 113 -0.71 -5.86 37.00
C SER A 113 0.63 -5.64 37.70
N THR A 114 1.54 -6.60 37.51
CA THR A 114 2.96 -6.37 37.74
C THR A 114 3.33 -5.36 36.67
N ALA A 115 3.67 -4.15 37.09
CA ALA A 115 4.19 -3.12 36.22
C ALA A 115 5.38 -3.71 35.44
N VAL A 116 5.12 -4.08 34.20
CA VAL A 116 6.15 -4.52 33.26
C VAL A 116 6.92 -3.24 32.93
N THR A 117 8.16 -3.17 33.43
CA THR A 117 9.19 -2.25 32.93
C THR A 117 9.08 -2.16 31.42
N PRO A 118 9.17 -0.97 30.79
CA PRO A 118 8.99 -0.84 29.34
C PRO A 118 10.02 -1.73 28.63
N SER A 119 9.58 -2.89 28.16
CA SER A 119 10.43 -3.78 27.39
C SER A 119 10.70 -3.10 26.06
N SER A 120 11.98 -2.93 25.73
CA SER A 120 12.34 -2.43 24.42
C SER A 120 11.77 -3.37 23.35
N SER A 121 11.24 -2.80 22.28
CA SER A 121 10.69 -3.58 21.17
C SER A 121 11.16 -3.01 19.85
N ILE A 122 11.55 -3.92 18.94
CA ILE A 122 11.94 -3.60 17.58
C ILE A 122 10.88 -4.16 16.65
N THR A 123 10.36 -3.33 15.76
CA THR A 123 9.48 -3.72 14.67
C THR A 123 10.19 -3.44 13.36
N ILE A 124 10.32 -4.46 12.53
CA ILE A 124 10.88 -4.40 11.18
C ILE A 124 9.77 -4.84 10.22
N VAL A 125 9.52 -4.06 9.18
CA VAL A 125 8.54 -4.35 8.14
C VAL A 125 9.22 -4.20 6.79
N HIS A 126 9.22 -5.28 6.01
CA HIS A 126 9.64 -5.28 4.62
C HIS A 126 8.43 -5.65 3.76
N ALA A 127 7.86 -4.67 3.07
CA ALA A 127 6.75 -4.89 2.16
C ALA A 127 7.17 -4.58 0.72
N LYS A 128 6.90 -5.49 -0.22
CA LYS A 128 7.21 -5.33 -1.65
C LYS A 128 6.01 -5.67 -2.51
N MET A 129 5.74 -4.86 -3.53
CA MET A 129 4.71 -5.07 -4.53
C MET A 129 5.36 -4.96 -5.91
N GLU A 130 5.36 -6.06 -6.64
CA GLU A 130 5.98 -6.11 -7.97
C GLU A 130 5.12 -5.38 -9.01
N SER A 131 3.80 -5.60 -9.01
CA SER A 131 2.89 -4.96 -9.97
C SER A 131 1.49 -4.70 -9.40
N PHE A 132 1.01 -3.49 -9.57
CA PHE A 132 -0.35 -3.07 -9.26
C PHE A 132 -0.95 -2.41 -10.51
N GLN A 133 -2.17 -2.82 -10.88
CA GLN A 133 -2.86 -2.22 -12.01
C GLN A 133 -4.34 -2.03 -11.68
N ILE A 134 -4.84 -0.82 -11.91
CA ILE A 134 -6.26 -0.52 -11.96
C ILE A 134 -6.64 -0.20 -13.40
N SER A 135 -7.58 -0.94 -13.96
CA SER A 135 -8.22 -0.63 -15.23
C SER A 135 -9.50 0.14 -14.97
N LEU A 136 -9.62 1.36 -15.50
CA LEU A 136 -10.81 2.19 -15.40
C LEU A 136 -11.63 1.99 -16.67
N ASN A 137 -12.80 1.38 -16.52
CA ASN A 137 -13.66 1.01 -17.65
C ASN A 137 -14.84 1.95 -17.79
N SER A 138 -15.31 2.05 -19.03
CA SER A 138 -16.55 2.71 -19.40
C SER A 138 -17.75 2.06 -18.72
N ALA A 139 -18.62 2.87 -18.16
CA ALA A 139 -19.87 2.42 -17.54
C ALA A 139 -20.84 1.75 -18.52
N LYS A 140 -20.74 2.06 -19.82
CA LYS A 140 -21.73 1.69 -20.83
C LYS A 140 -21.44 0.34 -21.50
N ASP A 141 -20.17 0.13 -21.85
CA ASP A 141 -19.71 -0.99 -22.68
C ASP A 141 -18.54 -1.76 -22.04
N ASP A 142 -18.13 -1.39 -20.82
CA ASP A 142 -17.02 -1.99 -20.07
C ASP A 142 -15.66 -1.95 -20.79
N LEU A 143 -15.52 -1.12 -21.82
CA LEU A 143 -14.26 -0.94 -22.51
C LEU A 143 -13.29 -0.15 -21.62
N GLN A 144 -12.03 -0.61 -21.57
CA GLN A 144 -10.97 0.07 -20.84
C GLN A 144 -10.76 1.48 -21.41
N LEU A 145 -10.86 2.48 -20.56
CA LEU A 145 -10.59 3.88 -20.92
C LEU A 145 -9.15 4.25 -20.57
N PHE A 146 -8.74 3.89 -19.35
CA PHE A 146 -7.41 4.16 -18.81
C PHE A 146 -6.94 2.99 -17.96
N ALA A 147 -5.63 2.82 -17.89
CA ALA A 147 -4.98 1.93 -16.94
C ALA A 147 -4.04 2.77 -16.07
N ILE A 148 -4.16 2.65 -14.75
CA ILE A 148 -3.17 3.12 -13.80
C ILE A 148 -2.35 1.91 -13.42
N THR A 149 -1.05 1.96 -13.67
CA THR A 149 -0.09 0.91 -13.31
C THR A 149 0.92 1.47 -12.34
N MET A 150 1.33 0.67 -11.37
CA MET A 150 2.41 0.94 -10.44
C MET A 150 3.25 -0.32 -10.34
N ALA A 151 4.56 -0.23 -10.52
CA ALA A 151 5.45 -1.38 -10.47
C ALA A 151 6.60 -1.13 -9.51
N ARG A 152 7.13 -2.20 -8.91
CA ARG A 152 8.33 -2.19 -8.05
C ARG A 152 8.23 -1.20 -6.88
N THR A 153 7.12 -1.29 -6.15
CA THR A 153 6.94 -0.50 -4.92
C THR A 153 7.45 -1.30 -3.73
N ALA A 154 8.21 -0.64 -2.86
CA ALA A 154 8.75 -1.24 -1.65
C ALA A 154 8.62 -0.28 -0.46
N VAL A 155 8.41 -0.85 0.71
CA VAL A 155 8.39 -0.16 1.99
C VAL A 155 9.25 -0.95 2.95
N ASP A 156 10.33 -0.33 3.42
CA ASP A 156 11.14 -0.84 4.51
C ASP A 156 10.94 0.08 5.71
N PHE A 157 10.47 -0.46 6.83
CA PHE A 157 10.15 0.32 8.02
C PHE A 157 10.75 -0.35 9.25
N ASN A 158 11.58 0.38 9.96
CA ASN A 158 12.25 -0.05 11.18
C ASN A 158 11.87 0.92 12.30
N SER A 159 11.35 0.39 13.40
CA SER A 159 11.02 1.18 14.59
C SER A 159 11.50 0.50 15.84
N THR A 160 12.20 1.24 16.68
CA THR A 160 12.56 0.85 18.04
C THR A 160 11.72 1.67 19.02
N LYS A 161 11.15 1.00 20.03
CA LYS A 161 10.48 1.63 21.17
C LYS A 161 11.28 1.34 22.43
N GLY A 162 11.48 2.35 23.28
CA GLY A 162 12.28 2.25 24.50
C GLY A 162 13.07 3.54 24.79
N GLU A 163 14.17 3.45 25.53
CA GLU A 163 15.00 4.62 25.89
C GLU A 163 15.62 5.34 24.68
N ASN A 164 15.81 4.63 23.56
CA ASN A 164 16.31 5.17 22.30
C ASN A 164 15.29 4.91 21.19
N GLU A 165 14.15 5.61 21.25
CA GLU A 165 13.15 5.56 20.19
C GLU A 165 13.74 6.09 18.88
N ASN A 166 13.82 5.21 17.89
CA ASN A 166 14.24 5.54 16.55
C ASN A 166 13.24 4.94 15.57
N LEU A 167 13.02 5.65 14.47
CA LEU A 167 12.17 5.20 13.39
C LEU A 167 12.86 5.56 12.08
N LEU A 168 13.04 4.57 11.23
CA LEU A 168 13.58 4.71 9.89
C LEU A 168 12.58 4.09 8.91
N ALA A 169 12.11 4.86 7.95
CA ALA A 169 11.18 4.41 6.92
C ALA A 169 11.73 4.77 5.54
N ASN A 170 11.90 3.77 4.68
CA ASN A 170 12.26 3.92 3.29
C ASN A 170 11.07 3.47 2.45
N ILE A 171 10.44 4.42 1.75
CA ILE A 171 9.32 4.15 0.85
C ILE A 171 9.83 4.42 -0.56
N THR A 172 9.78 3.41 -1.40
CA THR A 172 10.10 3.53 -2.82
C THR A 172 8.85 3.21 -3.61
N VAL A 173 8.33 4.19 -4.34
CA VAL A 173 7.30 3.99 -5.34
C VAL A 173 8.03 3.89 -6.66
N GLY A 174 7.97 2.71 -7.29
CA GLY A 174 8.63 2.49 -8.56
C GLY A 174 7.92 3.20 -9.71
N ASP A 175 7.73 2.53 -10.83
CA ASP A 175 7.18 3.16 -12.02
C ASP A 175 5.66 3.30 -11.92
N VAL A 176 5.13 4.53 -11.92
CA VAL A 176 3.69 4.81 -11.95
C VAL A 176 3.32 5.38 -13.30
N ARG A 177 2.40 4.74 -14.00
CA ARG A 177 1.92 5.20 -15.30
C ARG A 177 0.40 5.24 -15.37
N MET A 178 -0.12 6.29 -15.96
CA MET A 178 -1.50 6.37 -16.43
C MET A 178 -1.48 6.35 -17.95
N GLU A 179 -2.09 5.32 -18.54
CA GLU A 179 -2.04 5.09 -19.98
C GLU A 179 -3.44 4.85 -20.54
N THR A 180 -3.67 5.29 -21.78
CA THR A 180 -4.82 4.80 -22.56
C THR A 180 -4.46 3.48 -23.23
N PRO A 181 -5.44 2.59 -23.49
CA PRO A 181 -5.18 1.37 -24.23
C PRO A 181 -4.54 1.67 -25.58
N GLU A 182 -3.63 0.80 -26.01
CA GLU A 182 -3.06 0.85 -27.35
C GLU A 182 -4.17 0.61 -28.38
N THR A 183 -4.71 1.71 -28.88
CA THR A 183 -5.62 1.73 -30.01
C THR A 183 -4.82 2.15 -31.23
N THR A 184 -5.02 1.48 -32.36
CA THR A 184 -4.28 1.72 -33.62
C THR A 184 -4.44 3.14 -34.19
N ARG A 185 -5.23 4.01 -33.55
CA ARG A 185 -5.57 5.36 -34.01
C ARG A 185 -4.85 6.49 -33.27
N LYS A 186 -4.01 6.19 -32.27
CA LYS A 186 -3.26 7.20 -31.52
C LYS A 186 -1.76 7.04 -31.74
N LEU A 187 -1.06 8.17 -31.83
CA LEU A 187 0.40 8.23 -31.78
C LEU A 187 0.88 7.68 -30.41
N SER A 188 1.84 6.76 -30.42
CA SER A 188 2.33 6.07 -29.21
C SER A 188 2.85 7.03 -28.15
N SER A 189 3.40 8.17 -28.56
CA SER A 189 3.86 9.24 -27.68
C SER A 189 2.75 9.83 -26.82
N TYR A 190 1.48 9.68 -27.18
CA TYR A 190 0.33 10.20 -26.43
C TYR A 190 -0.40 9.14 -25.60
N ASN A 191 0.04 7.88 -25.65
CA ASN A 191 -0.60 6.81 -24.90
C ASN A 191 -0.42 6.97 -23.40
N THR A 192 0.79 7.34 -22.97
CA THR A 192 1.12 7.61 -21.57
C THR A 192 0.77 9.06 -21.23
N ILE A 193 -0.26 9.24 -20.41
CA ILE A 193 -0.75 10.54 -19.93
C ILE A 193 0.11 11.04 -18.79
N LEU A 194 0.40 10.15 -17.84
CA LEU A 194 1.26 10.40 -16.70
C LEU A 194 2.26 9.26 -16.63
N GLY A 195 3.53 9.55 -16.41
CA GLY A 195 4.54 8.52 -16.25
C GLY A 195 5.90 9.11 -15.92
N LEU A 196 6.89 8.24 -15.82
CA LEU A 196 8.29 8.66 -15.85
C LEU A 196 8.63 9.34 -17.18
N ALA A 197 9.58 10.28 -17.14
CA ALA A 197 10.11 10.88 -18.36
C ALA A 197 10.74 9.80 -19.27
N PRO A 198 10.78 10.03 -20.60
CA PRO A 198 11.46 9.11 -21.51
C PRO A 198 12.90 8.86 -21.05
N ASN A 199 13.32 7.59 -21.02
CA ASN A 199 14.63 7.10 -20.55
C ASN A 199 14.82 6.98 -19.03
N GLU A 200 13.83 7.33 -18.22
CA GLU A 200 13.84 7.06 -16.77
C GLU A 200 13.19 5.70 -16.49
N SER A 201 13.86 4.84 -15.70
CA SER A 201 13.42 3.45 -15.50
C SER A 201 13.54 2.93 -14.06
N SER A 202 13.94 3.75 -13.10
CA SER A 202 14.33 3.30 -11.77
C SER A 202 13.19 3.37 -10.75
N SER A 203 12.76 4.58 -10.38
CA SER A 203 11.76 4.84 -9.33
C SER A 203 11.10 6.19 -9.57
N LEU A 204 9.80 6.34 -9.31
CA LEU A 204 9.14 7.65 -9.36
C LEU A 204 9.49 8.48 -8.14
N LEU A 205 9.36 7.89 -6.96
CA LEU A 205 9.41 8.59 -5.69
C LEU A 205 10.13 7.72 -4.68
N THR A 206 11.18 8.27 -4.08
CA THR A 206 11.85 7.65 -2.94
C THR A 206 11.77 8.62 -1.77
N ILE A 207 11.21 8.15 -0.67
CA ILE A 207 11.12 8.87 0.59
C ILE A 207 11.97 8.11 1.60
N LYS A 208 12.96 8.76 2.18
CA LYS A 208 13.67 8.28 3.35
C LYS A 208 13.31 9.17 4.53
N TYR A 209 12.66 8.61 5.53
CA TYR A 209 12.25 9.30 6.74
C TYR A 209 12.99 8.72 7.93
N GLY A 210 13.63 9.59 8.70
CA GLY A 210 14.32 9.23 9.94
C GLY A 210 13.78 10.06 11.10
N LYS A 211 13.50 9.44 12.24
CA LYS A 211 13.14 10.11 13.49
C LYS A 211 13.95 9.48 14.63
N GLY A 212 14.47 10.33 15.51
CA GLY A 212 15.38 9.91 16.59
C GLY A 212 16.84 10.11 16.22
N THR A 213 17.70 10.18 17.23
CA THR A 213 19.10 10.63 17.08
C THR A 213 19.90 9.75 16.13
N THR A 214 19.67 8.44 16.13
CA THR A 214 20.40 7.47 15.29
C THR A 214 19.87 7.49 13.85
N ALA A 215 18.54 7.52 13.69
CA ALA A 215 17.92 7.54 12.36
C ALA A 215 18.13 8.88 11.63
N VAL A 216 18.22 10.00 12.35
CA VAL A 216 18.52 11.30 11.74
C VAL A 216 19.97 11.40 11.28
N GLN A 217 20.89 10.73 11.98
CA GLN A 217 22.30 10.70 11.56
C GLN A 217 22.51 9.90 10.28
N SER A 218 21.73 8.85 10.04
CA SER A 218 21.81 8.03 8.81
C SER A 218 21.19 8.68 7.57
N CYS A 219 20.35 9.72 7.72
CA CYS A 219 19.83 10.51 6.60
C CYS A 219 20.96 11.25 5.85
N THR A 220 20.97 11.23 4.52
CA THR A 220 21.92 11.95 3.65
C THR A 220 21.53 13.42 3.40
N LEU A 221 21.20 14.16 4.46
CA LEU A 221 20.89 15.59 4.34
C LEU A 221 22.17 16.43 4.45
N ASP A 222 22.55 17.06 3.34
CA ASP A 222 23.67 18.01 3.28
C ASP A 222 23.25 19.40 3.76
N GLY A 223 24.15 20.11 4.45
CA GLY A 223 23.96 21.51 4.84
C GLY A 223 23.03 21.77 6.03
N ILE A 224 22.50 20.74 6.68
CA ILE A 224 21.64 20.87 7.88
C ILE A 224 22.36 20.30 9.11
N GLU A 225 22.35 21.05 10.22
CA GLU A 225 22.84 20.58 11.52
C GLU A 225 21.90 19.49 12.07
N LYS A 226 22.22 18.22 11.76
CA LYS A 226 21.45 17.03 12.18
C LYS A 226 21.28 16.90 13.70
N SER A 227 22.17 17.52 14.49
CA SER A 227 22.12 17.50 15.97
C SER A 227 20.94 18.27 16.58
N LYS A 228 20.30 19.16 15.80
CA LYS A 228 19.13 19.95 16.24
C LYS A 228 17.80 19.41 15.70
N CYS A 229 17.83 18.34 14.90
CA CYS A 229 16.67 17.79 14.23
C CYS A 229 16.15 16.56 14.97
N GLU A 230 14.87 16.58 15.36
CA GLU A 230 14.19 15.39 15.90
C GLU A 230 13.85 14.37 14.79
N ALA A 231 13.59 14.88 13.58
CA ALA A 231 13.26 14.08 12.40
C ALA A 231 13.77 14.72 11.11
N CYS A 232 14.03 13.88 10.10
CA CYS A 232 14.41 14.22 8.74
C CYS A 232 13.52 13.48 7.73
N ALA A 233 13.26 14.12 6.60
CA ALA A 233 12.72 13.45 5.42
C ALA A 233 13.52 13.88 4.19
N GLU A 234 14.08 12.92 3.46
CA GLU A 234 14.65 13.12 2.13
C GLU A 234 13.63 12.61 1.12
N ILE A 235 13.19 13.50 0.22
CA ILE A 235 12.19 13.19 -0.80
C ILE A 235 12.87 13.39 -2.15
N LEU A 236 13.03 12.30 -2.89
CA LEU A 236 13.57 12.29 -4.23
C LEU A 236 12.45 11.96 -5.22
N LEU A 237 12.18 12.89 -6.11
CA LEU A 237 11.20 12.73 -7.18
C LEU A 237 11.93 12.68 -8.52
N SER A 238 11.74 11.60 -9.26
CA SER A 238 12.29 11.47 -10.61
C SER A 238 11.55 12.35 -11.60
N PRO A 239 12.20 12.77 -12.71
CA PRO A 239 11.53 13.53 -13.75
C PRO A 239 10.28 12.81 -14.26
N MET A 240 9.15 13.52 -14.20
CA MET A 240 7.85 13.02 -14.65
C MET A 240 7.49 13.61 -16.01
N ARG A 241 6.85 12.79 -16.84
CA ARG A 241 6.15 13.25 -18.02
C ARG A 241 4.67 13.40 -17.71
N PHE A 242 4.11 14.51 -18.14
CA PHE A 242 2.68 14.73 -18.19
C PHE A 242 2.27 15.17 -19.59
N VAL A 243 1.36 14.44 -20.22
CA VAL A 243 0.74 14.81 -21.48
C VAL A 243 -0.57 15.50 -21.16
N TYR A 244 -0.58 16.81 -21.34
CA TYR A 244 -1.78 17.62 -21.16
C TYR A 244 -2.74 17.38 -22.33
N ILE A 245 -3.94 16.87 -22.07
CA ILE A 245 -4.96 16.57 -23.10
C ILE A 245 -5.31 17.83 -23.93
N ASN A 246 -5.28 19.01 -23.31
CA ASN A 246 -5.47 20.28 -24.01
C ASN A 246 -4.38 20.56 -25.06
N ALA A 247 -3.15 20.05 -24.90
CA ALA A 247 -2.14 20.16 -25.95
C ALA A 247 -2.55 19.35 -27.19
N GLN A 248 -3.19 18.18 -27.02
CA GLN A 248 -3.72 17.41 -28.14
C GLN A 248 -4.87 18.14 -28.83
N ALA A 249 -5.75 18.79 -28.07
CA ALA A 249 -6.83 19.61 -28.62
C ALA A 249 -6.27 20.81 -29.40
N LEU A 250 -5.23 21.47 -28.90
CA LEU A 250 -4.58 22.60 -29.57
C LEU A 250 -3.93 22.17 -30.89
N THR A 251 -3.17 21.07 -30.88
CA THR A 251 -2.56 20.52 -32.11
C THR A 251 -3.63 20.11 -33.14
N LEU A 252 -4.78 19.61 -32.69
CA LEU A 252 -5.89 19.32 -33.60
C LEU A 252 -6.49 20.59 -34.20
N VAL A 253 -6.66 21.65 -33.39
CA VAL A 253 -7.12 22.96 -33.87
C VAL A 253 -6.15 23.49 -34.92
N GLU A 254 -4.86 23.51 -34.63
CA GLU A 254 -3.80 23.94 -35.57
C GLU A 254 -3.87 23.15 -36.88
N TYR A 255 -4.01 21.82 -36.83
CA TYR A 255 -4.11 20.99 -38.02
C TYR A 255 -5.34 21.32 -38.87
N VAL A 256 -6.49 21.60 -38.24
CA VAL A 256 -7.72 21.97 -38.94
C VAL A 256 -7.61 23.39 -39.51
N THR A 257 -7.09 24.35 -38.74
CA THR A 257 -7.01 25.75 -39.15
C THR A 257 -5.92 25.99 -40.18
N GLU A 258 -4.71 25.47 -39.97
CA GLU A 258 -3.58 25.69 -40.88
C GLU A 258 -3.56 24.67 -42.01
N GLY A 259 -3.83 23.41 -41.71
CA GLY A 259 -3.83 22.33 -42.70
C GLY A 259 -5.05 22.40 -43.61
N VAL A 260 -6.24 22.14 -43.06
CA VAL A 260 -7.46 22.01 -43.88
C VAL A 260 -7.94 23.36 -44.40
N ILE A 261 -8.17 24.32 -43.50
CA ILE A 261 -8.69 25.64 -43.89
C ILE A 261 -7.62 26.41 -44.68
N GLY A 262 -6.35 26.36 -44.25
CA GLY A 262 -5.25 26.97 -45.00
C GLY A 262 -5.06 26.40 -46.40
N ALA A 263 -5.12 25.07 -46.59
CA ALA A 263 -5.03 24.46 -47.91
C ALA A 263 -6.25 24.79 -48.79
N MET A 264 -7.45 24.83 -48.21
CA MET A 264 -8.65 25.27 -48.93
C MET A 264 -8.54 26.73 -49.37
N ALA A 265 -8.07 27.63 -48.51
CA ALA A 265 -7.88 29.03 -48.83
C ALA A 265 -6.79 29.27 -49.88
N ALA A 266 -5.75 28.42 -49.93
CA ALA A 266 -4.71 28.47 -50.95
C ALA A 266 -5.14 27.86 -52.31
N SER A 267 -6.23 27.11 -52.34
CA SER A 267 -6.77 26.46 -53.55
C SER A 267 -7.82 27.27 -54.31
N VAL A 268 -8.20 28.44 -53.78
CA VAL A 268 -9.12 29.43 -54.37
C VAL A 268 -8.32 30.62 -54.88
#